data_AF-A0A8T2MTK1-F1
#
_entry.id   AF-A0A8T2MTK1-F1
#
_cell.length_a   1.000
_cell.length_b   1.000
_cell.length_c   1.000
_cell.angle_alpha   90.00
_cell.angle_beta   90.00
_cell.angle_gamma   90.00
#
_symmetry.space_group_name_H-M   'P 1'
#
loop_
_entity.id
_entity.type
_entity.pdbx_description
1 polymer ?
#
loop_
_entity_poly.entity_id
_entity_poly.type
_entity_poly.pdbx_seq_one_letter_code
_entity_poly.pdbx_strand_id
1 'polypeptide(L)'
;MFDTGSSNLWVDSVYCSTQACYSHTRFNPQQSSTFSGSRQSIYLPYGAGSLYAVLGYDTVNVSQHFTFQQPDPPSSLPQRTTKPTSQQSLTLMSSKAAVKPAFVKVAGITVTNQEFGLSTQEPSQPFGSAVFDGILGLAYPPLASGGATPVMDMMMQENLLQYNLFAFYLSRDAQQGSELTFGGVDNTKYQGQIHWTPVTSETYWQIGIDGFSVNNQETGWCSQGCQAIVDTGTSMLTCPQQFLGYLMRGIGAQQSQYGEYMVDCSQMNNLPTLYFNINGVNLPLPPSAYIMVQNQGGYQYCMVGISPTYLPSQNGQPLWILGDVFLREYYSVYDRANNNVGFATASPGSDPAHEQVCLWQSQQRRASCLWERSKSSASVDGMFQASDRHPWIPSAYPHSGSHQPIHTADPISPSTQRIPLAYPHRGSHQPIHTVDSISPSTQWIPSAHPHRGSHQPTHTEDPISPFTQRIPSAHPHSGSHQPIHTEDPISPSTQRIPSAYPHSGSHQPIHTADPISPSKQRIPSAHPHSGSHQPIQTVDPISPSKQWIPSAHPNSGSHQPILTVDPISPSTQRIPSAHPNSGSHQPIHIEDPISPSTNGSHQPIHTEDPISLSS
;
A
#
# COMPACT_ATOMS: atom_id res chain seq x y z
N MET A 1 -19.83 7.74 -13.60
CA MET A 1 -19.61 7.12 -12.28
C MET A 1 -20.10 8.07 -11.20
N PHE A 2 -20.70 7.56 -10.13
CA PHE A 2 -21.03 8.34 -8.92
C PHE A 2 -19.97 8.04 -7.88
N ASP A 3 -19.24 9.07 -7.45
CA ASP A 3 -17.95 8.90 -6.78
C ASP A 3 -17.92 9.66 -5.45
N THR A 4 -17.91 8.93 -4.34
CA THR A 4 -17.78 9.51 -2.99
C THR A 4 -16.35 9.86 -2.61
N GLY A 5 -15.36 9.56 -3.46
CA GLY A 5 -13.96 9.93 -3.34
C GLY A 5 -13.56 11.21 -4.06
N SER A 6 -14.48 11.86 -4.78
CA SER A 6 -14.25 13.16 -5.44
C SER A 6 -15.45 14.11 -5.31
N SER A 7 -15.28 15.40 -5.65
CA SER A 7 -16.32 16.44 -5.48
C SER A 7 -16.71 17.21 -6.74
N ASN A 8 -15.94 17.08 -7.81
CA ASN A 8 -16.25 17.75 -9.07
C ASN A 8 -17.22 16.87 -9.90
N LEU A 9 -18.17 17.52 -10.58
CA LEU A 9 -18.86 16.93 -11.73
C LEU A 9 -18.03 17.25 -12.98
N TRP A 10 -17.76 16.25 -13.83
CA TRP A 10 -17.22 16.47 -15.16
C TRP A 10 -17.71 15.44 -16.17
N VAL A 11 -17.74 15.85 -17.44
CA VAL A 11 -18.11 15.03 -18.59
C VAL A 11 -17.24 15.39 -19.80
N ASP A 12 -17.14 14.47 -20.76
CA ASP A 12 -16.40 14.69 -21.99
C ASP A 12 -17.00 15.82 -22.81
N SER A 13 -16.17 16.73 -23.32
CA SER A 13 -16.62 17.80 -24.23
C SER A 13 -16.52 17.37 -25.68
N VAL A 14 -17.37 17.92 -26.55
CA VAL A 14 -17.16 17.86 -28.01
C VAL A 14 -15.85 18.51 -28.46
N TYR A 15 -15.24 19.35 -27.62
CA TYR A 15 -13.93 19.95 -27.87
C TYR A 15 -12.76 19.06 -27.45
N CYS A 16 -13.01 17.91 -26.80
CA CYS A 16 -11.98 16.94 -26.50
C CYS A 16 -11.51 16.22 -27.77
N SER A 17 -10.20 16.23 -28.01
CA SER A 17 -9.56 15.71 -29.22
C SER A 17 -8.80 14.39 -29.02
N THR A 18 -8.77 13.87 -27.79
CA THR A 18 -8.06 12.64 -27.44
C THR A 18 -8.86 11.38 -27.79
N GLN A 19 -8.17 10.25 -27.96
CA GLN A 19 -8.81 8.98 -28.34
C GLN A 19 -9.84 8.50 -27.32
N ALA A 20 -9.62 8.76 -26.02
CA ALA A 20 -10.53 8.38 -24.95
C ALA A 20 -11.92 9.01 -25.12
N CYS A 21 -11.98 10.28 -25.51
CA CYS A 21 -13.24 10.99 -25.68
C CYS A 21 -14.06 10.55 -26.91
N TYR A 22 -13.45 9.93 -27.92
CA TYR A 22 -14.18 9.52 -29.14
C TYR A 22 -15.04 8.28 -28.92
N SER A 23 -14.77 7.48 -27.89
CA SER A 23 -15.58 6.33 -27.50
C SER A 23 -16.79 6.66 -26.62
N HIS A 24 -16.90 7.90 -26.15
CA HIS A 24 -17.90 8.31 -25.16
C HIS A 24 -18.93 9.32 -25.69
N THR A 25 -20.01 9.46 -24.93
CA THR A 25 -20.98 10.54 -25.09
C THR A 25 -20.35 11.86 -24.70
N ARG A 26 -20.46 12.86 -25.58
CA ARG A 26 -19.83 14.17 -25.39
C ARG A 26 -20.87 15.28 -25.26
N PHE A 27 -20.66 16.16 -24.30
CA PHE A 27 -21.48 17.35 -24.10
C PHE A 27 -21.14 18.42 -25.14
N ASN A 28 -22.17 18.97 -25.78
CA ASN A 28 -22.06 20.06 -26.75
C ASN A 28 -22.66 21.36 -26.20
N PRO A 29 -21.82 22.33 -25.77
CA PRO A 29 -22.30 23.63 -25.27
C PRO A 29 -23.23 24.38 -26.22
N GLN A 30 -23.08 24.20 -27.54
CA GLN A 30 -23.89 24.89 -28.55
C GLN A 30 -25.32 24.34 -28.66
N GLN A 31 -25.59 23.16 -28.08
CA GLN A 31 -26.90 22.51 -28.13
C GLN A 31 -27.76 22.76 -26.88
N SER A 32 -27.19 23.40 -25.85
CA SER A 32 -27.89 23.72 -24.62
C SER A 32 -28.25 25.20 -24.58
N SER A 33 -29.54 25.49 -24.36
CA SER A 33 -30.02 26.87 -24.18
C SER A 33 -29.78 27.42 -22.78
N THR A 34 -29.43 26.55 -21.82
CA THR A 34 -29.17 26.89 -20.41
C THR A 34 -27.69 26.91 -20.07
N PHE A 35 -26.82 26.54 -21.03
CA PHE A 35 -25.39 26.56 -20.84
C PHE A 35 -24.85 27.99 -20.72
N SER A 36 -23.99 28.19 -19.73
CA SER A 36 -23.16 29.37 -19.54
C SER A 36 -21.70 28.96 -19.40
N GLY A 37 -20.84 29.44 -20.29
CA GLY A 37 -19.43 29.07 -20.29
C GLY A 37 -18.57 29.89 -19.33
N SER A 38 -17.53 29.27 -18.76
CA SER A 38 -16.43 29.97 -18.08
C SER A 38 -15.13 29.84 -18.89
N ARG A 39 -14.17 30.72 -18.63
CA ARG A 39 -12.79 30.60 -19.15
C ARG A 39 -11.86 29.90 -18.17
N GLN A 40 -12.35 29.58 -16.97
CA GLN A 40 -11.57 28.93 -15.94
C GLN A 40 -11.27 27.49 -16.36
N SER A 41 -10.00 27.13 -16.31
CA SER A 41 -9.55 25.75 -16.50
C SER A 41 -9.14 25.15 -15.17
N ILE A 42 -9.41 23.86 -14.99
CA ILE A 42 -9.04 23.10 -13.80
C ILE A 42 -8.29 21.84 -14.22
N TYR A 43 -7.39 21.41 -13.33
CA TYR A 43 -6.71 20.13 -13.41
C TYR A 43 -7.31 19.19 -12.39
N LEU A 44 -7.70 17.99 -12.82
CA LEU A 44 -8.34 16.99 -11.97
C LEU A 44 -7.45 15.74 -11.88
N PRO A 45 -6.69 15.57 -10.77
CA PRO A 45 -5.92 14.35 -10.52
C PRO A 45 -6.79 13.25 -9.91
N TYR A 46 -6.69 12.04 -10.45
CA TYR A 46 -7.23 10.80 -9.89
C TYR A 46 -6.10 9.79 -9.68
N GLY A 47 -6.33 8.75 -8.88
CA GLY A 47 -5.28 7.77 -8.53
C GLY A 47 -4.65 7.06 -9.75
N ALA A 48 -5.44 6.83 -10.81
CA ALA A 48 -4.99 6.12 -12.01
C ALA A 48 -4.65 7.06 -13.20
N GLY A 49 -4.95 8.35 -13.11
CA GLY A 49 -4.75 9.30 -14.23
C GLY A 49 -5.27 10.70 -13.92
N SER A 50 -5.09 11.63 -14.84
CA SER A 50 -5.55 13.01 -14.65
C SER A 50 -6.10 13.60 -15.94
N LEU A 51 -6.94 14.64 -15.82
CA LEU A 51 -7.51 15.32 -16.98
C LEU A 51 -7.54 16.83 -16.80
N TYR A 52 -7.65 17.53 -17.92
CA TYR A 52 -7.86 18.97 -17.97
C TYR A 52 -9.28 19.28 -18.42
N ALA A 53 -9.98 20.11 -17.65
CA ALA A 53 -11.33 20.54 -17.96
C ALA A 53 -11.47 22.06 -17.94
N VAL A 54 -12.35 22.57 -18.79
CA VAL A 54 -12.82 23.97 -18.74
C VAL A 54 -14.13 23.98 -17.98
N LEU A 55 -14.30 24.91 -17.03
CA LEU A 55 -15.54 25.01 -16.27
C LEU A 55 -16.66 25.61 -17.12
N GLY A 56 -17.88 25.13 -16.86
CA GLY A 56 -19.12 25.69 -17.38
C GLY A 56 -20.25 25.46 -16.39
N TYR A 57 -21.38 26.09 -16.65
CA TYR A 57 -22.60 25.95 -15.88
C TYR A 57 -23.73 25.50 -16.79
N ASP A 58 -24.53 24.56 -16.33
CA ASP A 58 -25.76 24.16 -17.03
C ASP A 58 -26.77 23.57 -16.04
N THR A 59 -27.94 23.19 -16.55
CA THR A 59 -28.96 22.46 -15.80
C THR A 59 -28.63 20.98 -15.81
N VAL A 60 -28.49 20.37 -14.62
CA VAL A 60 -28.21 18.94 -14.46
C VAL A 60 -29.47 18.23 -13.98
N ASN A 61 -29.87 17.19 -14.71
CA ASN A 61 -30.99 16.34 -14.35
C ASN A 61 -30.48 15.00 -13.82
N VAL A 62 -30.84 14.68 -12.57
CA VAL A 62 -30.43 13.47 -11.86
C VAL A 62 -31.71 12.74 -11.44
N SER A 63 -31.83 11.44 -11.70
CA SER A 63 -32.95 10.65 -11.17
C SER A 63 -32.90 10.61 -9.64
N GLN A 64 -34.04 10.54 -8.95
CA GLN A 64 -34.03 10.29 -7.49
C GLN A 64 -33.66 8.84 -7.13
N HIS A 65 -33.96 7.91 -8.02
CA HIS A 65 -33.60 6.49 -7.92
C HIS A 65 -32.88 6.04 -9.19
N PHE A 66 -31.74 5.38 -9.04
CA PHE A 66 -30.99 4.78 -10.13
C PHE A 66 -30.92 3.27 -9.96
N THR A 67 -31.04 2.52 -11.06
CA THR A 67 -30.70 1.10 -11.09
C THR A 67 -29.63 0.89 -12.16
N PHE A 68 -28.48 0.34 -11.78
CA PHE A 68 -27.34 0.10 -12.67
C PHE A 68 -27.19 -1.40 -12.92
N GLN A 69 -27.43 -1.87 -14.13
CA GLN A 69 -27.07 -3.25 -14.51
C GLN A 69 -25.60 -3.28 -14.96
N GLN A 70 -24.82 -4.26 -14.50
CA GLN A 70 -23.45 -4.44 -15.02
C GLN A 70 -23.52 -4.98 -16.46
N PRO A 71 -22.64 -4.52 -17.38
CA PRO A 71 -22.53 -5.13 -18.69
C PRO A 71 -22.04 -6.58 -18.58
N ASP A 72 -22.61 -7.49 -19.38
CA ASP A 72 -22.16 -8.88 -19.46
C ASP A 72 -20.64 -8.96 -19.76
N PRO A 73 -19.89 -9.90 -19.17
CA PRO A 73 -18.48 -10.10 -19.51
C PRO A 73 -18.33 -10.48 -20.98
N PRO A 74 -17.29 -10.02 -21.69
CA PRO A 74 -17.11 -10.31 -23.10
C PRO A 74 -16.86 -11.81 -23.32
N SER A 75 -17.88 -12.52 -23.79
CA SER A 75 -17.73 -13.88 -24.30
C SER A 75 -16.87 -13.88 -25.57
N SER A 76 -15.95 -14.83 -25.64
CA SER A 76 -14.96 -15.08 -26.70
C SER A 76 -15.43 -14.87 -28.15
N LEU A 77 -14.54 -14.22 -28.92
CA LEU A 77 -14.45 -14.09 -30.39
C LEU A 77 -15.51 -13.19 -31.10
N PRO A 78 -15.07 -12.23 -31.95
CA PRO A 78 -15.99 -11.34 -32.64
C PRO A 78 -16.60 -12.05 -33.85
N GLN A 79 -17.84 -12.53 -33.73
CA GLN A 79 -18.70 -12.67 -34.90
C GLN A 79 -19.49 -11.38 -35.10
N ARG A 80 -19.13 -10.69 -36.19
CA ARG A 80 -19.81 -9.53 -36.76
C ARG A 80 -21.28 -9.89 -37.03
N THR A 81 -22.17 -9.61 -36.07
CA THR A 81 -23.61 -9.52 -36.32
C THR A 81 -24.18 -8.34 -35.54
N THR A 82 -24.83 -7.46 -36.29
CA THR A 82 -25.59 -6.30 -35.81
C THR A 82 -26.81 -6.73 -35.01
N LYS A 83 -26.96 -6.32 -33.74
CA LYS A 83 -28.24 -6.31 -33.01
C LYS A 83 -28.14 -5.58 -31.63
N PRO A 84 -29.26 -5.27 -30.96
CA PRO A 84 -29.93 -3.98 -30.98
C PRO A 84 -29.88 -3.23 -29.63
N THR A 85 -30.32 -1.98 -29.69
CA THR A 85 -30.40 -0.96 -28.64
C THR A 85 -31.33 -1.33 -27.47
N SER A 86 -30.83 -1.21 -26.24
CA SER A 86 -31.62 -0.82 -25.06
C SER A 86 -30.77 0.04 -24.13
N GLN A 87 -31.06 1.35 -24.15
CA GLN A 87 -30.41 2.40 -23.37
C GLN A 87 -30.97 2.47 -21.94
N GLN A 88 -30.10 2.71 -20.96
CA GLN A 88 -30.38 3.61 -19.85
C GLN A 88 -29.11 4.43 -19.56
N SER A 89 -29.05 5.64 -20.13
CA SER A 89 -27.98 6.62 -19.90
C SER A 89 -28.56 7.87 -19.24
N LEU A 90 -27.73 8.55 -18.44
CA LEU A 90 -28.02 9.93 -17.99
C LEU A 90 -28.34 10.77 -19.23
N THR A 91 -29.57 11.25 -19.34
CA THR A 91 -29.99 12.09 -20.47
C THR A 91 -30.05 13.54 -19.99
N LEU A 92 -29.08 14.35 -20.38
CA LEU A 92 -29.25 15.80 -20.43
C LEU A 92 -30.19 16.10 -21.60
N MET A 93 -31.48 16.32 -21.33
CA MET A 93 -32.47 16.50 -22.39
C MET A 93 -32.32 17.83 -23.13
N SER A 94 -32.04 17.75 -24.43
CA SER A 94 -32.34 18.79 -25.42
C SER A 94 -33.79 18.63 -25.90
N SER A 95 -34.55 19.73 -25.98
CA SER A 95 -35.99 19.67 -26.28
C SER A 95 -36.33 19.65 -27.77
N LYS A 96 -37.07 18.59 -28.17
CA LYS A 96 -38.14 18.45 -29.20
C LYS A 96 -37.86 17.56 -30.43
N ALA A 97 -38.40 16.34 -30.38
CA ALA A 97 -39.40 15.80 -31.33
C ALA A 97 -40.11 14.60 -30.67
N ALA A 98 -41.41 14.44 -30.94
CA ALA A 98 -42.33 13.58 -30.18
C ALA A 98 -42.42 12.13 -30.70
N VAL A 99 -42.22 11.15 -29.79
CA VAL A 99 -42.86 9.82 -29.78
C VAL A 99 -43.03 9.40 -28.30
N LYS A 100 -44.22 8.91 -27.92
CA LYS A 100 -44.57 8.26 -26.63
C LYS A 100 -45.40 7.00 -26.94
N PRO A 101 -45.52 5.98 -26.07
CA PRO A 101 -45.11 5.87 -24.65
C PRO A 101 -44.15 4.66 -24.43
N ALA A 102 -43.48 4.43 -23.30
CA ALA A 102 -43.83 4.67 -21.90
C ALA A 102 -42.58 5.12 -21.11
N PHE A 103 -42.70 6.26 -20.45
CA PHE A 103 -41.75 6.64 -19.39
C PHE A 103 -42.51 6.52 -18.08
N VAL A 104 -42.08 5.59 -17.23
CA VAL A 104 -42.29 5.76 -15.80
C VAL A 104 -41.50 7.03 -15.45
N LYS A 105 -42.20 8.11 -15.13
CA LYS A 105 -41.59 9.28 -14.49
C LYS A 105 -41.17 8.83 -13.09
N VAL A 106 -39.94 8.35 -12.95
CA VAL A 106 -39.24 8.46 -11.66
C VAL A 106 -39.06 9.97 -11.44
N ALA A 107 -39.45 10.49 -10.28
CA ALA A 107 -39.25 11.90 -9.97
C ALA A 107 -37.76 12.23 -10.15
N GLY A 108 -37.45 13.16 -11.03
CA GLY A 108 -36.07 13.62 -11.26
C GLY A 108 -35.80 14.87 -10.44
N ILE A 109 -34.59 14.97 -9.90
CA ILE A 109 -34.02 16.18 -9.32
C ILE A 109 -33.41 16.99 -10.46
N THR A 110 -33.83 18.24 -10.61
CA THR A 110 -33.27 19.20 -11.56
C THR A 110 -32.50 20.24 -10.78
N VAL A 111 -31.17 20.24 -10.92
CA VAL A 111 -30.29 21.25 -10.33
C VAL A 111 -29.99 22.30 -11.37
N THR A 112 -30.29 23.57 -11.07
CA THR A 112 -30.06 24.67 -12.02
C THR A 112 -28.70 25.31 -11.81
N ASN A 113 -28.10 25.82 -12.90
CA ASN A 113 -26.83 26.54 -12.84
C ASN A 113 -25.71 25.76 -12.10
N GLN A 114 -25.67 24.43 -12.29
CA GLN A 114 -24.67 23.56 -11.72
C GLN A 114 -23.36 23.74 -12.46
N GLU A 115 -22.29 24.04 -11.72
CA GLU A 115 -20.94 24.08 -12.25
C GLU A 115 -20.41 22.68 -12.55
N PHE A 116 -19.78 22.49 -13.70
CA PHE A 116 -19.15 21.23 -14.07
C PHE A 116 -17.95 21.44 -15.00
N GLY A 117 -17.06 20.45 -15.01
CA GLY A 117 -15.92 20.39 -15.91
C GLY A 117 -16.30 19.81 -17.28
N LEU A 118 -15.94 20.53 -18.33
CA LEU A 118 -15.94 20.06 -19.72
C LEU A 118 -14.54 19.55 -20.01
N SER A 119 -14.36 18.22 -19.99
CA SER A 119 -13.05 17.62 -20.26
C SER A 119 -12.60 17.93 -21.69
N THR A 120 -11.35 18.35 -21.82
CA THR A 120 -10.72 18.73 -23.11
C THR A 120 -9.56 17.83 -23.50
N GLN A 121 -8.96 17.15 -22.52
CA GLN A 121 -7.84 16.25 -22.69
C GLN A 121 -7.92 15.12 -21.66
N GLU A 122 -7.97 13.89 -22.14
CA GLU A 122 -7.97 12.68 -21.31
C GLU A 122 -6.88 11.69 -21.75
N PRO A 123 -6.17 11.06 -20.80
CA PRO A 123 -5.26 9.99 -21.12
C PRO A 123 -6.03 8.73 -21.54
N SER A 124 -5.46 7.97 -22.48
CA SER A 124 -6.05 6.72 -22.97
C SER A 124 -6.28 5.67 -21.89
N GLN A 125 -5.54 5.74 -20.78
CA GLN A 125 -5.73 4.89 -19.61
C GLN A 125 -5.80 5.79 -18.37
N PRO A 126 -6.77 5.56 -17.45
CA PRO A 126 -7.80 4.51 -17.49
C PRO A 126 -9.01 4.85 -18.38
N PHE A 127 -9.18 6.12 -18.78
CA PHE A 127 -10.46 6.63 -19.31
C PHE A 127 -10.85 6.05 -20.66
N GLY A 128 -9.90 5.77 -21.56
CA GLY A 128 -10.23 5.20 -22.87
C GLY A 128 -10.80 3.77 -22.85
N SER A 129 -10.75 3.08 -21.70
CA SER A 129 -11.39 1.78 -21.48
C SER A 129 -12.55 1.84 -20.49
N ALA A 130 -12.91 3.02 -20.00
CA ALA A 130 -14.02 3.19 -19.09
C ALA A 130 -15.35 2.95 -19.84
N VAL A 131 -16.32 2.36 -19.15
CA VAL A 131 -17.69 2.23 -19.66
C VAL A 131 -18.58 3.43 -19.31
N PHE A 132 -18.02 4.43 -18.62
CA PHE A 132 -18.73 5.64 -18.17
C PHE A 132 -18.17 6.89 -18.86
N ASP A 133 -19.06 7.85 -19.15
CA ASP A 133 -18.72 9.09 -19.88
C ASP A 133 -18.19 10.25 -19.00
N GLY A 134 -18.11 10.05 -17.68
CA GLY A 134 -17.72 11.10 -16.74
C GLY A 134 -17.93 10.71 -15.28
N ILE A 135 -17.60 11.62 -14.36
CA ILE A 135 -17.72 11.41 -12.90
C ILE A 135 -18.58 12.51 -12.29
N LEU A 136 -19.49 12.11 -11.42
CA LEU A 136 -20.24 12.98 -10.51
C LEU A 136 -19.71 12.76 -9.10
N GLY A 137 -18.90 13.70 -8.63
CA GLY A 137 -18.37 13.70 -7.27
C GLY A 137 -19.43 13.99 -6.19
N LEU A 138 -19.40 13.22 -5.11
CA LEU A 138 -20.33 13.24 -3.99
C LEU A 138 -19.65 13.48 -2.63
N ALA A 139 -18.36 13.80 -2.61
CA ALA A 139 -17.64 14.22 -1.40
C ALA A 139 -17.92 15.70 -1.04
N TYR A 140 -17.18 16.22 -0.06
CA TYR A 140 -17.40 17.55 0.51
C TYR A 140 -16.75 18.67 -0.32
N PRO A 141 -17.31 19.90 -0.31
CA PRO A 141 -16.79 21.03 -1.08
C PRO A 141 -15.28 21.31 -0.98
N PRO A 142 -14.59 21.15 0.16
CA PRO A 142 -13.15 21.41 0.25
C PRO A 142 -12.29 20.56 -0.70
N LEU A 143 -12.80 19.42 -1.17
CA LEU A 143 -12.11 18.56 -2.14
C LEU A 143 -12.33 18.99 -3.60
N ALA A 144 -13.28 19.90 -3.86
CA ALA A 144 -13.59 20.34 -5.22
C ALA A 144 -12.48 21.24 -5.79
N SER A 145 -11.88 20.81 -6.90
CA SER A 145 -10.92 21.62 -7.64
C SER A 145 -11.59 22.88 -8.20
N GLY A 146 -10.86 24.00 -8.17
CA GLY A 146 -11.35 25.28 -8.69
C GLY A 146 -12.39 25.98 -7.81
N GLY A 147 -12.67 25.47 -6.60
CA GLY A 147 -13.70 26.01 -5.71
C GLY A 147 -15.12 25.67 -6.15
N ALA A 148 -15.27 24.64 -6.98
CA ALA A 148 -16.56 24.31 -7.56
C ALA A 148 -17.57 23.83 -6.51
N THR A 149 -18.84 24.20 -6.68
CA THR A 149 -19.90 23.72 -5.77
C THR A 149 -20.37 22.32 -6.21
N PRO A 150 -20.23 21.27 -5.37
CA PRO A 150 -20.66 19.92 -5.73
C PRO A 150 -22.16 19.80 -5.95
N VAL A 151 -22.58 18.77 -6.70
CA VAL A 151 -23.99 18.56 -7.05
C VAL A 151 -24.86 18.37 -5.81
N MET A 152 -24.40 17.59 -4.83
CA MET A 152 -25.14 17.36 -3.58
C MET A 152 -25.38 18.67 -2.82
N ASP A 153 -24.39 19.57 -2.79
CA ASP A 153 -24.50 20.87 -2.14
C ASP A 153 -25.52 21.77 -2.84
N MET A 154 -25.56 21.76 -4.17
CA MET A 154 -26.61 22.48 -4.91
C MET A 154 -28.00 21.89 -4.68
N MET A 155 -28.13 20.56 -4.63
CA MET A 155 -29.41 19.90 -4.28
C MET A 155 -29.92 20.33 -2.89
N MET A 156 -29.01 20.46 -1.92
CA MET A 156 -29.33 20.92 -0.57
C MET A 156 -29.70 22.42 -0.55
N GLN A 157 -28.93 23.27 -1.24
CA GLN A 157 -29.19 24.71 -1.32
C GLN A 157 -30.54 25.02 -1.99
N GLU A 158 -30.90 24.26 -3.02
CA GLU A 158 -32.18 24.37 -3.72
C GLU A 158 -33.35 23.63 -3.01
N ASN A 159 -33.10 23.00 -1.85
CA ASN A 159 -34.06 22.22 -1.07
C ASN A 159 -34.78 21.11 -1.89
N LEU A 160 -34.02 20.39 -2.72
CA LEU A 160 -34.56 19.38 -3.64
C LEU A 160 -34.66 17.98 -3.01
N LEU A 161 -34.17 17.81 -1.78
CA LEU A 161 -34.11 16.54 -1.08
C LEU A 161 -35.04 16.54 0.13
N GLN A 162 -35.70 15.40 0.37
CA GLN A 162 -36.50 15.23 1.59
C GLN A 162 -35.61 15.20 2.85
N TYR A 163 -34.49 14.49 2.76
CA TYR A 163 -33.44 14.45 3.77
C TYR A 163 -32.10 14.74 3.11
N ASN A 164 -31.20 15.49 3.75
CA ASN A 164 -29.88 15.81 3.19
C ASN A 164 -28.92 14.61 3.32
N LEU A 165 -29.27 13.50 2.69
CA LEU A 165 -28.50 12.27 2.65
C LEU A 165 -28.67 11.58 1.31
N PHE A 166 -27.78 10.65 1.01
CA PHE A 166 -27.92 9.69 -0.09
C PHE A 166 -27.41 8.33 0.34
N ALA A 167 -27.76 7.28 -0.39
CA ALA A 167 -27.40 5.92 -0.02
C ALA A 167 -27.14 5.02 -1.23
N PHE A 168 -26.23 4.06 -1.05
CA PHE A 168 -25.81 3.11 -2.07
C PHE A 168 -26.12 1.67 -1.67
N TYR A 169 -26.69 0.92 -2.62
CA TYR A 169 -26.71 -0.53 -2.64
C TYR A 169 -25.88 -1.00 -3.83
N LEU A 170 -24.77 -1.71 -3.60
CA LEU A 170 -23.97 -2.28 -4.68
C LEU A 170 -24.25 -3.78 -4.81
N SER A 171 -24.87 -4.19 -5.91
CA SER A 171 -25.16 -5.59 -6.16
C SER A 171 -23.91 -6.36 -6.60
N ARG A 172 -23.86 -7.64 -6.24
CA ARG A 172 -22.93 -8.63 -6.81
C ARG A 172 -23.50 -9.28 -8.07
N ASP A 173 -24.83 -9.25 -8.20
CA ASP A 173 -25.55 -9.74 -9.36
C ASP A 173 -25.77 -8.60 -10.35
N ALA A 174 -25.15 -8.74 -11.52
CA ALA A 174 -25.28 -7.84 -12.66
C ALA A 174 -26.74 -7.63 -13.10
N GLN A 175 -27.59 -8.64 -12.96
CA GLN A 175 -29.00 -8.61 -13.38
C GLN A 175 -29.86 -7.78 -12.41
N GLN A 176 -29.64 -7.97 -11.11
CA GLN A 176 -30.34 -7.22 -10.06
C GLN A 176 -29.95 -5.74 -10.06
N GLY A 177 -28.68 -5.46 -10.37
CA GLY A 177 -28.13 -4.13 -10.49
C GLY A 177 -27.94 -3.39 -9.17
N SER A 178 -27.07 -2.39 -9.18
CA SER A 178 -26.80 -1.50 -8.04
C SER A 178 -27.80 -0.34 -8.00
N GLU A 179 -27.98 0.30 -6.84
CA GLU A 179 -28.88 1.44 -6.68
C GLU A 179 -28.22 2.60 -5.90
N LEU A 180 -28.52 3.81 -6.36
CA LEU A 180 -28.25 5.07 -5.65
C LEU A 180 -29.59 5.75 -5.38
N THR A 181 -29.80 6.15 -4.13
CA THR A 181 -30.98 6.88 -3.67
C THR A 181 -30.57 8.24 -3.14
N PHE A 182 -31.13 9.32 -3.70
CA PHE A 182 -30.99 10.67 -3.14
C PHE A 182 -32.17 11.01 -2.26
N GLY A 183 -31.93 11.64 -1.11
CA GLY A 183 -33.00 12.16 -0.27
C GLY A 183 -33.66 11.17 0.66
N GLY A 184 -33.16 9.93 0.76
CA GLY A 184 -33.75 8.87 1.57
C GLY A 184 -32.93 7.58 1.57
N VAL A 185 -33.47 6.56 2.25
CA VAL A 185 -32.91 5.20 2.31
C VAL A 185 -33.95 4.19 1.82
N ASP A 186 -33.51 3.10 1.19
CA ASP A 186 -34.37 2.01 0.77
C ASP A 186 -34.22 0.82 1.73
N ASN A 187 -35.22 0.64 2.59
CA ASN A 187 -35.26 -0.40 3.61
C ASN A 187 -35.39 -1.82 3.03
N THR A 188 -35.61 -1.98 1.72
CA THR A 188 -35.62 -3.30 1.07
C THR A 188 -34.21 -3.78 0.72
N LYS A 189 -33.22 -2.88 0.70
CA LYS A 189 -31.84 -3.16 0.25
C LYS A 189 -30.88 -3.55 1.36
N TYR A 190 -31.32 -3.55 2.62
CA TYR A 190 -30.49 -3.92 3.75
C TYR A 190 -31.27 -4.69 4.81
N GLN A 191 -30.52 -5.36 5.68
CA GLN A 191 -31.03 -6.08 6.84
C GLN A 191 -30.53 -5.46 8.14
N GLY A 192 -31.33 -5.61 9.19
CA GLY A 192 -30.99 -5.12 10.52
C GLY A 192 -31.12 -3.60 10.64
N GLN A 193 -30.28 -3.00 11.47
CA GLN A 193 -30.26 -1.56 11.74
C GLN A 193 -29.05 -0.91 11.06
N ILE A 194 -29.18 0.39 10.75
CA ILE A 194 -28.06 1.19 10.27
C ILE A 194 -27.18 1.59 11.48
N HIS A 195 -25.92 1.19 11.43
CA HIS A 195 -24.88 1.54 12.39
C HIS A 195 -24.16 2.81 11.92
N TRP A 196 -24.28 3.88 12.68
CA TRP A 196 -23.73 5.19 12.32
C TRP A 196 -22.34 5.40 12.91
N THR A 197 -21.48 6.09 12.17
CA THR A 197 -20.16 6.57 12.59
C THR A 197 -19.98 8.03 12.17
N PRO A 198 -19.38 8.88 13.01
CA PRO A 198 -19.12 10.28 12.66
C PRO A 198 -18.05 10.40 11.57
N VAL A 199 -18.21 11.41 10.74
CA VAL A 199 -17.17 11.87 9.81
C VAL A 199 -16.08 12.58 10.61
N THR A 200 -14.83 12.18 10.41
CA THR A 200 -13.66 12.72 11.13
C THR A 200 -13.02 13.91 10.43
N SER A 201 -13.24 14.05 9.12
CA SER A 201 -12.74 15.15 8.28
C SER A 201 -13.70 15.41 7.13
N GLU A 202 -14.29 16.61 7.05
CA GLU A 202 -15.24 17.05 6.01
C GLU A 202 -14.56 17.42 4.68
N THR A 203 -13.60 16.60 4.26
CA THR A 203 -12.96 16.67 2.93
C THR A 203 -13.41 15.47 2.09
N TYR A 204 -13.26 14.27 2.65
CA TYR A 204 -13.77 13.02 2.12
C TYR A 204 -14.92 12.52 3.01
N TRP A 205 -15.56 11.41 2.64
CA TRP A 205 -16.34 10.61 3.58
C TRP A 205 -15.41 9.81 4.49
N GLN A 206 -14.63 10.54 5.30
CA GLN A 206 -13.60 10.00 6.17
C GLN A 206 -14.17 9.61 7.52
N ILE A 207 -13.90 8.40 8.00
CA ILE A 207 -14.38 7.85 9.26
C ILE A 207 -13.23 7.24 10.06
N GLY A 208 -13.43 7.06 11.37
CA GLY A 208 -12.51 6.30 12.22
C GLY A 208 -12.72 4.79 12.11
N ILE A 209 -11.63 4.03 12.22
CA ILE A 209 -11.65 2.58 12.48
C ILE A 209 -10.99 2.36 13.84
N ASP A 210 -11.74 1.78 14.76
CA ASP A 210 -11.31 1.51 16.14
C ASP A 210 -10.38 0.30 16.22
N GLY A 211 -10.56 -0.65 15.31
CA GLY A 211 -9.85 -1.93 15.34
C GLY A 211 -9.93 -2.67 14.02
N PHE A 212 -8.89 -3.46 13.74
CA PHE A 212 -8.88 -4.40 12.63
C PHE A 212 -8.49 -5.78 13.16
N SER A 213 -9.26 -6.80 12.78
CA SER A 213 -9.03 -8.18 13.23
C SER A 213 -9.06 -9.16 12.06
N VAL A 214 -8.29 -10.23 12.18
CA VAL A 214 -8.26 -11.35 11.23
C VAL A 214 -8.70 -12.60 11.99
N ASN A 215 -9.77 -13.28 11.54
CA ASN A 215 -10.37 -14.41 12.26
C ASN A 215 -10.70 -14.11 13.72
N ASN A 216 -11.27 -12.93 13.99
CA ASN A 216 -11.56 -12.41 15.34
C ASN A 216 -10.33 -12.25 16.25
N GLN A 217 -9.11 -12.27 15.69
CA GLN A 217 -7.89 -11.93 16.42
C GLN A 217 -7.46 -10.52 16.04
N GLU A 218 -7.42 -9.65 17.04
CA GLU A 218 -7.05 -8.25 16.86
C GLU A 218 -5.59 -8.09 16.46
N THR A 219 -5.34 -7.31 15.42
CA THR A 219 -3.98 -7.13 14.87
C THR A 219 -3.19 -6.04 15.57
N GLY A 220 -3.88 -5.14 16.29
CA GLY A 220 -3.29 -3.92 16.87
C GLY A 220 -2.95 -2.83 15.85
N TRP A 221 -3.22 -3.04 14.55
CA TRP A 221 -2.89 -2.08 13.47
C TRP A 221 -3.59 -0.73 13.64
N CYS A 222 -4.77 -0.75 14.26
CA CYS A 222 -5.57 0.44 14.56
C CYS A 222 -5.64 0.73 16.07
N SER A 223 -4.64 0.29 16.85
CA SER A 223 -4.60 0.51 18.31
C SER A 223 -4.57 1.99 18.73
N GLN A 224 -4.10 2.88 17.85
CA GLN A 224 -4.15 4.34 18.03
C GLN A 224 -5.25 5.00 17.18
N GLY A 225 -6.18 4.20 16.68
CA GLY A 225 -7.15 4.56 15.65
C GLY A 225 -6.54 4.56 14.25
N CYS A 226 -7.29 4.03 13.29
CA CYS A 226 -7.03 4.23 11.86
C CYS A 226 -8.06 5.21 11.28
N GLN A 227 -7.79 5.72 10.10
CA GLN A 227 -8.78 6.42 9.28
C GLN A 227 -9.21 5.55 8.10
N ALA A 228 -10.41 5.76 7.60
CA ALA A 228 -10.91 5.16 6.38
C ALA A 228 -11.62 6.21 5.53
N ILE A 229 -11.46 6.16 4.21
CA ILE A 229 -12.34 6.87 3.27
C ILE A 229 -13.33 5.86 2.69
N VAL A 230 -14.61 6.20 2.70
CA VAL A 230 -15.68 5.36 2.15
C VAL A 230 -15.95 5.78 0.71
N ASP A 231 -15.51 4.97 -0.26
CA ASP A 231 -15.28 5.42 -1.65
C ASP A 231 -15.91 4.52 -2.72
N THR A 232 -17.01 4.97 -3.32
CA THR A 232 -17.66 4.30 -4.47
C THR A 232 -16.90 4.46 -5.78
N GLY A 233 -15.87 5.31 -5.84
CA GLY A 233 -14.97 5.47 -6.98
C GLY A 233 -13.85 4.42 -7.02
N THR A 234 -13.69 3.63 -5.96
CA THR A 234 -12.61 2.65 -5.81
C THR A 234 -13.15 1.22 -5.80
N SER A 235 -12.72 0.40 -6.77
CA SER A 235 -13.19 -0.99 -6.90
C SER A 235 -12.67 -1.95 -5.83
N MET A 236 -11.45 -1.75 -5.34
CA MET A 236 -10.78 -2.64 -4.37
C MET A 236 -10.95 -2.14 -2.94
N LEU A 237 -10.79 -3.01 -1.95
CA LEU A 237 -10.45 -2.57 -0.60
C LEU A 237 -8.99 -2.09 -0.63
N THR A 238 -8.68 -0.91 -0.11
CA THR A 238 -7.27 -0.51 0.02
C THR A 238 -6.79 -0.67 1.45
N CYS A 239 -5.60 -1.24 1.58
CA CYS A 239 -4.91 -1.46 2.84
C CYS A 239 -3.73 -0.49 2.94
N PRO A 240 -3.48 0.15 4.10
CA PRO A 240 -2.25 0.89 4.34
C PRO A 240 -1.05 0.06 3.88
N GLN A 241 -0.17 0.65 3.05
CA GLN A 241 0.95 -0.05 2.41
C GLN A 241 1.77 -0.87 3.41
N GLN A 242 2.02 -0.31 4.61
CA GLN A 242 2.77 -0.94 5.69
C GLN A 242 2.14 -2.26 6.22
N PHE A 243 0.84 -2.48 6.01
CA PHE A 243 0.12 -3.67 6.49
C PHE A 243 -0.19 -4.66 5.36
N LEU A 244 -0.04 -4.26 4.10
CA LEU A 244 -0.45 -5.08 2.95
C LEU A 244 0.28 -6.43 2.93
N GLY A 245 1.60 -6.45 3.11
CA GLY A 245 2.38 -7.68 3.10
C GLY A 245 1.97 -8.66 4.22
N TYR A 246 1.65 -8.13 5.41
CA TYR A 246 1.15 -8.92 6.54
C TYR A 246 -0.22 -9.53 6.24
N LEU A 247 -1.13 -8.73 5.69
CA LEU A 247 -2.46 -9.17 5.31
C LEU A 247 -2.41 -10.25 4.23
N MET A 248 -1.61 -10.06 3.18
CA MET A 248 -1.45 -11.03 2.09
C MET A 248 -0.88 -12.35 2.59
N ARG A 249 0.10 -12.30 3.50
CA ARG A 249 0.63 -13.51 4.15
C ARG A 249 -0.42 -14.20 5.03
N GLY A 250 -1.21 -13.44 5.78
CA GLY A 250 -2.31 -13.97 6.61
C GLY A 250 -3.43 -14.62 5.80
N ILE A 251 -3.69 -14.10 4.60
CA ILE A 251 -4.61 -14.71 3.62
C ILE A 251 -3.96 -15.94 2.96
N GLY A 252 -2.62 -16.02 2.88
CA GLY A 252 -1.92 -17.05 2.12
C GLY A 252 -1.88 -16.74 0.61
N ALA A 253 -1.98 -15.45 0.26
CA ALA A 253 -1.94 -14.99 -1.12
C ALA A 253 -0.50 -14.91 -1.66
N GLN A 254 -0.33 -15.22 -2.94
CA GLN A 254 0.95 -15.17 -3.64
C GLN A 254 0.88 -14.11 -4.75
N GLN A 255 1.94 -13.33 -4.89
CA GLN A 255 2.01 -12.32 -5.94
C GLN A 255 2.29 -12.99 -7.30
N SER A 256 1.50 -12.63 -8.32
CA SER A 256 1.70 -13.04 -9.70
C SER A 256 2.83 -12.23 -10.34
N GLN A 257 3.30 -12.67 -11.50
CA GLN A 257 4.28 -11.92 -12.31
C GLN A 257 3.78 -10.53 -12.75
N TYR A 258 2.48 -10.28 -12.67
CA TYR A 258 1.84 -9.00 -13.01
C TYR A 258 1.56 -8.13 -11.78
N GLY A 259 2.01 -8.56 -10.60
CA GLY A 259 1.87 -7.81 -9.34
C GLY A 259 0.56 -8.06 -8.58
N GLU A 260 -0.36 -8.83 -9.14
CA GLU A 260 -1.66 -9.17 -8.54
C GLU A 260 -1.49 -10.24 -7.46
N TYR A 261 -2.28 -10.19 -6.38
CA TYR A 261 -2.26 -11.24 -5.36
C TYR A 261 -3.28 -12.32 -5.67
N MET A 262 -2.83 -13.56 -5.71
CA MET A 262 -3.61 -14.74 -6.10
C MET A 262 -3.71 -15.73 -4.95
N VAL A 263 -4.85 -16.41 -4.84
CA VAL A 263 -5.07 -17.53 -3.92
C VAL A 263 -5.54 -18.75 -4.70
N ASP A 264 -5.36 -19.94 -4.11
CA ASP A 264 -5.98 -21.15 -4.63
C ASP A 264 -7.50 -21.08 -4.41
N CYS A 265 -8.26 -21.10 -5.52
CA CYS A 265 -9.72 -21.08 -5.48
C CYS A 265 -10.32 -22.23 -4.65
N SER A 266 -9.64 -23.37 -4.57
CA SER A 266 -10.09 -24.52 -3.75
C SER A 266 -10.04 -24.24 -2.25
N GLN A 267 -9.20 -23.29 -1.83
CA GLN A 267 -8.97 -22.94 -0.43
C GLN A 267 -9.81 -21.75 0.04
N MET A 268 -10.68 -21.18 -0.80
CA MET A 268 -11.43 -19.96 -0.50
C MET A 268 -12.20 -20.02 0.82
N ASN A 269 -12.82 -21.16 1.12
CA ASN A 269 -13.58 -21.36 2.36
C ASN A 269 -12.71 -21.44 3.63
N ASN A 270 -11.39 -21.64 3.47
CA ASN A 270 -10.42 -21.70 4.56
C ASN A 270 -9.73 -20.36 4.82
N LEU A 271 -9.94 -19.37 3.95
CA LEU A 271 -9.34 -18.04 4.08
C LEU A 271 -9.95 -17.29 5.27
N PRO A 272 -9.22 -16.33 5.86
CA PRO A 272 -9.67 -15.68 7.08
C PRO A 272 -10.81 -14.68 6.85
N THR A 273 -11.76 -14.57 7.77
CA THR A 273 -12.68 -13.41 7.76
C THR A 273 -11.95 -12.19 8.32
N LEU A 274 -12.00 -11.06 7.60
CA LEU A 274 -11.47 -9.78 8.07
C LEU A 274 -12.58 -9.04 8.83
N TYR A 275 -12.25 -8.30 9.88
CA TYR A 275 -13.23 -7.56 10.67
C TYR A 275 -12.78 -6.12 10.83
N PHE A 276 -13.66 -5.19 10.47
CA PHE A 276 -13.50 -3.76 10.74
C PHE A 276 -14.34 -3.41 11.96
N ASN A 277 -13.71 -2.96 13.04
CA ASN A 277 -14.42 -2.36 14.16
C ASN A 277 -14.58 -0.86 13.87
N ILE A 278 -15.82 -0.43 13.68
CA ILE A 278 -16.17 0.95 13.35
C ILE A 278 -17.22 1.42 14.35
N ASN A 279 -16.85 2.42 15.14
CA ASN A 279 -17.67 3.00 16.22
C ASN A 279 -18.22 1.91 17.17
N GLY A 280 -17.36 0.98 17.57
CA GLY A 280 -17.67 -0.15 18.46
C GLY A 280 -18.44 -1.31 17.81
N VAL A 281 -18.72 -1.27 16.50
CA VAL A 281 -19.43 -2.33 15.76
C VAL A 281 -18.45 -3.11 14.91
N ASN A 282 -18.41 -4.44 15.09
CA ASN A 282 -17.60 -5.34 14.26
C ASN A 282 -18.35 -5.67 12.96
N LEU A 283 -17.79 -5.24 11.84
CA LEU A 283 -18.28 -5.49 10.49
C LEU A 283 -17.42 -6.57 9.81
N PRO A 284 -17.89 -7.82 9.72
CA PRO A 284 -17.17 -8.91 9.06
C PRO A 284 -17.10 -8.75 7.54
N LEU A 285 -15.96 -9.08 6.95
CA LEU A 285 -15.73 -9.15 5.52
C LEU A 285 -15.24 -10.57 5.20
N PRO A 286 -16.14 -11.48 4.78
CA PRO A 286 -15.80 -12.87 4.54
C PRO A 286 -14.93 -13.04 3.29
N PRO A 287 -14.27 -14.20 3.09
CA PRO A 287 -13.50 -14.49 1.89
C PRO A 287 -14.27 -14.28 0.59
N SER A 288 -15.55 -14.62 0.57
CA SER A 288 -16.43 -14.39 -0.59
C SER A 288 -16.60 -12.92 -0.96
N ALA A 289 -16.22 -11.98 -0.10
CA ALA A 289 -16.27 -10.55 -0.37
C ALA A 289 -14.98 -10.02 -0.98
N TYR A 290 -13.84 -10.37 -0.38
CA TYR A 290 -12.55 -9.82 -0.78
C TYR A 290 -11.77 -10.72 -1.75
N ILE A 291 -12.31 -11.86 -2.16
CA ILE A 291 -11.75 -12.68 -3.25
C ILE A 291 -12.60 -12.51 -4.52
N MET A 292 -11.95 -12.02 -5.57
CA MET A 292 -12.51 -11.86 -6.90
C MET A 292 -12.25 -13.11 -7.74
N VAL A 293 -13.33 -13.81 -8.08
CA VAL A 293 -13.29 -14.99 -8.94
C VAL A 293 -13.43 -14.55 -10.38
N GLN A 294 -12.49 -14.95 -11.23
CA GLN A 294 -12.57 -14.72 -12.67
C GLN A 294 -12.37 -16.03 -13.42
N ASN A 295 -13.02 -16.14 -14.59
CA ASN A 295 -12.95 -17.29 -15.46
C ASN A 295 -12.41 -16.86 -16.83
N GLN A 296 -11.25 -17.39 -17.22
CA GLN A 296 -10.69 -17.18 -18.57
C GLN A 296 -10.27 -18.51 -19.17
N GLY A 297 -10.74 -18.78 -20.40
CA GLY A 297 -10.34 -19.97 -21.15
C GLY A 297 -10.67 -21.31 -20.48
N GLY A 298 -11.68 -21.35 -19.60
CA GLY A 298 -12.06 -22.54 -18.83
C GLY A 298 -11.27 -22.73 -17.52
N TYR A 299 -10.35 -21.82 -17.18
CA TYR A 299 -9.62 -21.81 -15.92
C TYR A 299 -10.18 -20.74 -14.99
N GLN A 300 -10.42 -21.13 -13.73
CA GLN A 300 -10.83 -20.24 -12.66
C GLN A 300 -9.60 -19.73 -11.93
N TYR A 301 -9.50 -18.42 -11.75
CA TYR A 301 -8.43 -17.79 -10.97
C TYR A 301 -9.05 -16.85 -9.93
N CYS A 302 -8.47 -16.87 -8.73
CA CYS A 302 -8.97 -16.16 -7.57
C CYS A 302 -7.96 -15.11 -7.14
N MET A 303 -8.32 -13.85 -7.39
CA MET A 303 -7.52 -12.69 -7.07
C MET A 303 -8.00 -12.07 -5.77
N VAL A 304 -7.07 -11.60 -4.93
CA VAL A 304 -7.40 -10.83 -3.73
C VAL A 304 -7.79 -9.41 -4.17
N GLY A 305 -9.01 -9.00 -3.85
CA GLY A 305 -9.56 -7.66 -4.07
C GLY A 305 -9.03 -6.61 -3.10
N ILE A 306 -7.75 -6.71 -2.72
CA ILE A 306 -7.10 -5.80 -1.78
C ILE A 306 -5.82 -5.24 -2.41
N SER A 307 -5.73 -3.93 -2.50
CA SER A 307 -4.58 -3.19 -3.04
C SER A 307 -3.96 -2.29 -1.99
N PRO A 308 -2.75 -1.77 -2.20
CA PRO A 308 -2.23 -0.73 -1.33
C PRO A 308 -3.02 0.58 -1.47
N THR A 309 -3.19 1.28 -0.35
CA THR A 309 -3.71 2.65 -0.34
C THR A 309 -2.74 3.57 -1.09
N TYR A 310 -3.26 4.33 -2.03
CA TYR A 310 -2.50 5.30 -2.85
C TYR A 310 -2.54 6.74 -2.30
N LEU A 311 -3.36 6.99 -1.27
CA LEU A 311 -3.42 8.27 -0.57
C LEU A 311 -2.48 8.27 0.64
N PRO A 312 -1.74 9.37 0.87
CA PRO A 312 -0.90 9.49 2.03
C PRO A 312 -1.76 9.53 3.30
N SER A 313 -1.21 8.95 4.38
CA SER A 313 -1.76 9.10 5.72
C SER A 313 -1.76 10.58 6.14
N GLN A 314 -2.86 11.06 6.69
CA GLN A 314 -2.88 12.33 7.39
C GLN A 314 -2.42 12.11 8.84
N ASN A 315 -1.39 12.84 9.27
CA ASN A 315 -0.84 12.79 10.64
C ASN A 315 -0.27 11.44 11.08
N GLY A 316 0.08 10.55 10.13
CA GLY A 316 0.68 9.25 10.43
C GLY A 316 -0.30 8.14 10.83
N GLN A 317 -1.61 8.43 10.91
CA GLN A 317 -2.63 7.39 11.14
C GLN A 317 -2.83 6.52 9.88
N PRO A 318 -2.82 5.18 9.99
CA PRO A 318 -3.02 4.33 8.82
C PRO A 318 -4.36 4.62 8.14
N LEU A 319 -4.32 4.77 6.81
CA LEU A 319 -5.48 5.11 5.99
C LEU A 319 -5.93 3.93 5.13
N TRP A 320 -7.18 3.52 5.33
CA TRP A 320 -7.89 2.55 4.49
C TRP A 320 -8.76 3.28 3.48
N ILE A 321 -9.07 2.63 2.35
CA ILE A 321 -10.18 3.04 1.48
C ILE A 321 -11.14 1.86 1.40
N LEU A 322 -12.35 2.06 1.93
CA LEU A 322 -13.43 1.09 1.91
C LEU A 322 -14.16 1.22 0.57
N GLY A 323 -13.61 0.58 -0.46
CA GLY A 323 -14.16 0.56 -1.81
C GLY A 323 -15.27 -0.48 -2.01
N ASP A 324 -15.60 -0.78 -3.27
CA ASP A 324 -16.71 -1.67 -3.64
C ASP A 324 -16.65 -3.05 -2.99
N VAL A 325 -15.45 -3.59 -2.73
CA VAL A 325 -15.29 -4.87 -2.00
C VAL A 325 -16.00 -4.85 -0.65
N PHE A 326 -15.90 -3.74 0.08
CA PHE A 326 -16.61 -3.53 1.34
C PHE A 326 -18.08 -3.12 1.08
N LEU A 327 -18.31 -2.18 0.17
CA LEU A 327 -19.63 -1.58 -0.10
C LEU A 327 -20.63 -2.54 -0.76
N ARG A 328 -20.19 -3.68 -1.31
CA ARG A 328 -21.07 -4.77 -1.74
C ARG A 328 -21.58 -5.65 -0.60
N GLU A 329 -20.93 -5.65 0.56
CA GLU A 329 -21.45 -6.35 1.76
C GLU A 329 -22.31 -5.45 2.64
N TYR A 330 -22.12 -4.14 2.53
CA TYR A 330 -22.78 -3.16 3.38
C TYR A 330 -23.50 -2.10 2.56
N TYR A 331 -24.81 -2.00 2.75
CA TYR A 331 -25.57 -0.83 2.36
C TYR A 331 -25.00 0.40 3.09
N SER A 332 -24.62 1.42 2.33
CA SER A 332 -23.96 2.61 2.87
C SER A 332 -24.84 3.85 2.73
N VAL A 333 -24.91 4.64 3.80
CA VAL A 333 -25.69 5.88 3.87
C VAL A 333 -24.77 7.03 4.23
N TYR A 334 -24.89 8.14 3.52
CA TYR A 334 -24.02 9.31 3.61
C TYR A 334 -24.86 10.52 4.02
N ASP A 335 -24.76 10.92 5.27
CA ASP A 335 -25.61 11.93 5.89
C ASP A 335 -24.87 13.27 5.99
N ARG A 336 -25.25 14.21 5.12
CA ARG A 336 -24.73 15.58 5.08
C ARG A 336 -25.38 16.51 6.11
N ALA A 337 -26.51 16.12 6.71
CA ALA A 337 -27.15 16.91 7.76
C ALA A 337 -26.41 16.76 9.09
N ASN A 338 -25.94 15.54 9.38
CA ASN A 338 -25.33 15.20 10.67
C ASN A 338 -23.83 14.82 10.56
N ASN A 339 -23.25 14.88 9.36
CA ASN A 339 -21.87 14.48 9.08
C ASN A 339 -21.56 13.07 9.59
N ASN A 340 -22.38 12.10 9.17
CA ASN A 340 -22.24 10.69 9.54
C ASN A 340 -22.23 9.79 8.30
N VAL A 341 -21.60 8.62 8.45
CA VAL A 341 -21.76 7.49 7.53
C VAL A 341 -22.46 6.36 8.26
N GLY A 342 -23.41 5.70 7.60
CA GLY A 342 -24.18 4.58 8.14
C GLY A 342 -23.92 3.30 7.36
N PHE A 343 -23.81 2.17 8.05
CA PHE A 343 -23.68 0.84 7.45
C PHE A 343 -24.73 -0.13 7.97
N ALA A 344 -25.31 -0.90 7.07
CA ALA A 344 -26.15 -2.06 7.38
C ALA A 344 -25.81 -3.22 6.43
N THR A 345 -25.98 -4.47 6.84
CA THR A 345 -25.73 -5.62 5.96
C THR A 345 -26.60 -5.51 4.72
N ALA A 346 -25.99 -5.51 3.53
CA ALA A 346 -26.72 -5.45 2.28
C ALA A 346 -27.60 -6.70 2.14
N SER A 347 -28.82 -6.52 1.63
CA SER A 347 -29.69 -7.65 1.33
C SER A 347 -29.03 -8.48 0.22
N PRO A 348 -28.87 -9.81 0.38
CA PRO A 348 -28.59 -10.65 -0.76
C PRO A 348 -29.78 -10.45 -1.71
N GLY A 349 -29.51 -10.18 -2.97
CA GLY A 349 -30.58 -10.10 -3.96
C GLY A 349 -31.50 -11.30 -3.90
N SER A 350 -32.70 -11.17 -4.46
CA SER A 350 -33.62 -12.30 -4.60
C SER A 350 -32.99 -13.42 -5.44
N ASP A 351 -32.22 -14.27 -4.79
CA ASP A 351 -31.68 -15.51 -5.31
C ASP A 351 -32.75 -16.60 -5.10
N PRO A 352 -33.27 -17.23 -6.16
CA PRO A 352 -34.24 -18.32 -6.04
C PRO A 352 -33.67 -19.56 -5.31
N ALA A 353 -32.37 -19.61 -5.01
CA ALA A 353 -31.74 -20.77 -4.37
C ALA A 353 -31.73 -20.77 -2.83
N HIS A 354 -32.17 -19.70 -2.16
CA HIS A 354 -32.18 -19.64 -0.69
C HIS A 354 -33.49 -19.08 -0.13
N GLU A 355 -34.58 -19.82 -0.32
CA GLU A 355 -35.79 -19.62 0.46
C GLU A 355 -35.57 -20.15 1.88
N GLN A 356 -35.39 -19.24 2.84
CA GLN A 356 -35.38 -19.56 4.26
C GLN A 356 -36.82 -19.89 4.69
N VAL A 357 -37.18 -21.18 4.70
CA VAL A 357 -38.47 -21.62 5.26
C VAL A 357 -38.38 -21.57 6.79
N CYS A 358 -38.70 -20.43 7.37
CA CYS A 358 -39.01 -20.31 8.79
C CYS A 358 -40.44 -20.79 9.05
N LEU A 359 -40.61 -22.04 9.52
CA LEU A 359 -41.93 -22.51 9.98
C LEU A 359 -42.30 -21.84 11.31
N TRP A 360 -43.29 -20.95 11.26
CA TRP A 360 -43.87 -20.30 12.43
C TRP A 360 -44.78 -21.30 13.16
N GLN A 361 -44.30 -21.92 14.25
CA GLN A 361 -45.18 -22.70 15.13
C GLN A 361 -45.85 -21.78 16.15
N SER A 362 -47.13 -21.51 15.93
CA SER A 362 -47.94 -20.52 16.66
C SER A 362 -48.18 -20.82 18.15
N GLN A 363 -47.66 -21.92 18.69
CA GLN A 363 -47.91 -22.32 20.07
C GLN A 363 -46.75 -22.14 21.06
N GLN A 364 -45.54 -21.72 20.64
CA GLN A 364 -44.39 -21.61 21.57
C GLN A 364 -43.61 -20.28 21.60
N ARG A 365 -43.94 -19.28 20.76
CA ARG A 365 -43.27 -17.94 20.73
C ARG A 365 -41.74 -17.99 20.91
N ARG A 366 -41.05 -18.89 20.21
CA ARG A 366 -39.59 -18.89 20.07
C ARG A 366 -39.23 -19.30 18.64
N ALA A 367 -38.27 -18.60 18.05
CA ALA A 367 -37.59 -19.04 16.83
C ALA A 367 -36.38 -19.89 17.25
N SER A 368 -36.23 -21.07 16.65
CA SER A 368 -35.05 -21.92 16.81
C SER A 368 -34.58 -22.38 15.43
N CYS A 369 -33.43 -21.86 14.99
CA CYS A 369 -32.72 -22.33 13.82
C CYS A 369 -31.74 -23.43 14.25
N LEU A 370 -31.85 -24.62 13.68
CA LEU A 370 -30.90 -25.71 13.91
C LEU A 370 -29.97 -25.84 12.70
N TRP A 371 -28.66 -25.83 12.97
CA TRP A 371 -27.59 -26.13 12.02
C TRP A 371 -27.20 -27.60 12.14
N GLU A 372 -27.30 -28.39 11.08
CA GLU A 372 -26.72 -29.74 11.04
C GLU A 372 -25.28 -29.71 10.47
N ARG A 373 -24.32 -30.21 11.25
CA ARG A 373 -22.94 -30.48 10.84
C ARG A 373 -22.82 -31.88 10.26
N SER A 374 -22.27 -32.03 9.05
CA SER A 374 -21.72 -33.30 8.59
C SER A 374 -20.26 -33.45 9.06
N LYS A 375 -20.02 -34.50 9.85
CA LYS A 375 -18.70 -34.94 10.32
C LYS A 375 -17.86 -35.52 9.18
N SER A 376 -16.56 -35.23 9.15
CA SER A 376 -15.54 -36.27 8.93
C SER A 376 -14.27 -35.92 9.70
N SER A 377 -13.74 -36.92 10.37
CA SER A 377 -12.61 -36.88 11.29
C SER A 377 -11.36 -37.45 10.62
N ALA A 378 -10.23 -36.77 10.70
CA ALA A 378 -8.92 -37.41 10.79
C ALA A 378 -7.92 -36.42 11.42
N SER A 379 -7.53 -36.76 12.65
CA SER A 379 -6.46 -36.15 13.43
C SER A 379 -5.09 -36.46 12.82
N VAL A 380 -4.22 -35.46 12.72
CA VAL A 380 -2.78 -35.63 12.95
C VAL A 380 -2.31 -34.43 13.77
N ASP A 381 -2.02 -34.70 15.04
CA ASP A 381 -1.39 -33.78 15.98
C ASP A 381 0.05 -33.46 15.57
N GLY A 382 0.46 -32.21 15.76
CA GLY A 382 1.84 -31.76 15.51
C GLY A 382 2.06 -30.29 15.80
N MET A 383 1.59 -29.80 16.95
CA MET A 383 1.76 -28.41 17.40
C MET A 383 3.11 -28.29 18.13
N PHE A 384 4.04 -27.46 17.62
CA PHE A 384 5.08 -26.84 18.43
C PHE A 384 4.66 -25.39 18.71
N GLN A 385 4.24 -25.12 19.95
CA GLN A 385 4.24 -23.78 20.51
C GLN A 385 5.66 -23.40 20.92
N ALA A 386 6.08 -22.15 20.70
CA ALA A 386 7.20 -21.56 21.43
C ALA A 386 6.92 -20.08 21.75
N SER A 387 6.63 -19.84 23.02
CA SER A 387 6.63 -18.56 23.72
C SER A 387 8.05 -17.97 23.89
N ASP A 388 8.14 -16.65 24.01
CA ASP A 388 9.20 -15.85 24.65
C ASP A 388 10.61 -16.46 24.71
N ARG A 389 11.35 -16.44 23.59
CA ARG A 389 12.82 -16.49 23.60
C ARG A 389 13.38 -15.67 22.45
N HIS A 390 14.50 -14.99 22.72
CA HIS A 390 15.37 -14.38 21.72
C HIS A 390 15.38 -15.23 20.44
N PRO A 391 15.01 -14.68 19.26
CA PRO A 391 14.99 -15.45 18.03
C PRO A 391 16.43 -15.88 17.73
N TRP A 392 16.72 -17.13 18.07
CA TRP A 392 17.88 -17.88 17.63
C TRP A 392 17.47 -18.50 16.31
N ILE A 393 18.09 -18.07 15.21
CA ILE A 393 17.90 -18.67 13.90
C ILE A 393 19.16 -19.51 13.64
N PRO A 394 19.16 -20.83 13.91
CA PRO A 394 20.33 -21.64 13.64
C PRO A 394 20.37 -21.95 12.13
N SER A 395 21.42 -21.49 11.45
CA SER A 395 21.85 -22.04 10.16
C SER A 395 23.14 -22.81 10.42
N ALA A 396 23.02 -24.06 10.86
CA ALA A 396 24.17 -24.93 11.06
C ALA A 396 24.44 -25.70 9.76
N TYR A 397 25.59 -25.43 9.13
CA TYR A 397 26.19 -26.21 8.01
C TYR A 397 25.43 -26.20 6.66
N PRO A 398 25.30 -25.05 5.98
CA PRO A 398 24.79 -25.02 4.62
C PRO A 398 25.77 -25.75 3.67
N HIS A 399 25.34 -26.87 3.07
CA HIS A 399 26.10 -27.65 2.09
C HIS A 399 26.19 -26.95 0.73
N SER A 400 27.06 -27.46 -0.15
CA SER A 400 27.40 -26.85 -1.45
C SER A 400 26.19 -26.58 -2.34
N GLY A 401 26.04 -25.34 -2.81
CA GLY A 401 24.94 -24.90 -3.70
C GLY A 401 23.71 -24.32 -2.98
N SER A 402 23.80 -24.00 -1.70
CA SER A 402 22.69 -23.48 -0.90
C SER A 402 22.47 -21.97 -1.11
N HIS A 403 21.23 -21.58 -1.45
CA HIS A 403 20.75 -20.20 -1.47
C HIS A 403 19.74 -20.00 -0.32
N GLN A 404 20.15 -19.34 0.76
CA GLN A 404 19.29 -19.15 1.94
C GLN A 404 19.24 -17.68 2.36
N PRO A 405 18.29 -16.91 1.80
CA PRO A 405 18.07 -15.53 2.19
C PRO A 405 17.42 -15.47 3.57
N ILE A 406 17.97 -14.62 4.45
CA ILE A 406 17.41 -14.32 5.77
C ILE A 406 16.87 -12.90 5.70
N HIS A 407 15.55 -12.76 5.67
CA HIS A 407 14.88 -11.47 5.69
C HIS A 407 14.30 -11.21 7.07
N THR A 408 14.66 -10.07 7.65
CA THR A 408 14.21 -9.63 8.97
C THR A 408 13.66 -8.22 8.85
N ALA A 409 12.35 -8.08 8.85
CA ALA A 409 11.67 -6.78 8.90
C ALA A 409 11.02 -6.60 10.28
N ASP A 410 10.99 -5.36 10.78
CA ASP A 410 10.10 -4.92 11.87
C ASP A 410 10.17 -5.70 13.19
N PRO A 411 11.31 -5.73 13.92
CA PRO A 411 11.29 -6.21 15.29
C PRO A 411 10.47 -5.25 16.18
N ILE A 412 9.36 -5.76 16.72
CA ILE A 412 8.29 -4.98 17.37
C ILE A 412 8.54 -4.75 18.89
N SER A 413 9.76 -4.99 19.37
CA SER A 413 10.22 -4.76 20.75
C SER A 413 11.75 -4.70 20.78
N PRO A 414 12.39 -4.18 21.85
CA PRO A 414 13.84 -4.22 21.97
C PRO A 414 14.34 -5.66 21.85
N SER A 415 14.94 -5.96 20.70
CA SER A 415 15.22 -7.34 20.33
C SER A 415 16.72 -7.51 20.15
N THR A 416 17.25 -8.61 20.70
CA THR A 416 18.57 -9.10 20.32
C THR A 416 18.37 -10.32 19.46
N GLN A 417 18.66 -10.19 18.16
CA GLN A 417 18.60 -11.28 17.22
C GLN A 417 19.97 -11.94 17.12
N ARG A 418 20.02 -13.27 17.19
CA ARG A 418 21.26 -14.03 16.99
C ARG A 418 21.11 -14.91 15.76
N ILE A 419 21.96 -14.66 14.76
CA ILE A 419 22.04 -15.42 13.50
C ILE A 419 23.43 -16.06 13.44
N PRO A 420 23.69 -17.11 14.24
CA PRO A 420 24.98 -17.79 14.22
C PRO A 420 25.13 -18.65 12.97
N LEU A 421 26.24 -18.41 12.26
CA LEU A 421 26.62 -19.10 11.03
C LEU A 421 27.94 -19.84 11.29
N ALA A 422 27.89 -21.17 11.31
CA ALA A 422 29.08 -22.00 11.48
C ALA A 422 29.42 -22.67 10.15
N TYR A 423 30.60 -22.37 9.58
CA TYR A 423 31.21 -23.08 8.46
C TYR A 423 30.40 -23.12 7.14
N PRO A 424 30.09 -21.97 6.50
CA PRO A 424 29.46 -22.00 5.18
C PRO A 424 30.40 -22.62 4.12
N HIS A 425 29.95 -23.71 3.47
CA HIS A 425 30.75 -24.51 2.54
C HIS A 425 30.70 -23.99 1.08
N ARG A 426 31.46 -24.63 0.18
CA ARG A 426 31.70 -24.20 -1.21
C ARG A 426 30.40 -23.92 -1.99
N GLY A 427 30.16 -22.67 -2.36
CA GLY A 427 29.01 -22.25 -3.19
C GLY A 427 27.75 -21.85 -2.42
N SER A 428 27.85 -21.36 -1.18
CA SER A 428 26.72 -20.84 -0.39
C SER A 428 26.46 -19.35 -0.65
N HIS A 429 25.23 -18.98 -1.02
CA HIS A 429 24.74 -17.60 -1.13
C HIS A 429 23.69 -17.33 -0.05
N GLN A 430 24.02 -16.53 0.97
CA GLN A 430 23.14 -16.29 2.12
C GLN A 430 23.01 -14.80 2.40
N PRO A 431 22.14 -14.10 1.66
CA PRO A 431 21.92 -12.68 1.87
C PRO A 431 21.08 -12.46 3.13
N ILE A 432 21.49 -11.50 3.95
CA ILE A 432 20.78 -11.07 5.15
C ILE A 432 20.26 -9.67 4.86
N HIS A 433 18.95 -9.52 4.77
CA HIS A 433 18.32 -8.23 4.52
C HIS A 433 17.49 -7.83 5.73
N THR A 434 17.82 -6.68 6.29
CA THR A 434 17.08 -6.03 7.36
C THR A 434 16.47 -4.76 6.82
N VAL A 435 15.17 -4.55 7.00
CA VAL A 435 14.52 -3.30 6.60
C VAL A 435 13.71 -2.78 7.80
N ASP A 436 13.58 -1.47 7.91
CA ASP A 436 12.63 -0.81 8.80
C ASP A 436 12.74 -1.28 10.27
N SER A 437 13.92 -1.13 10.89
CA SER A 437 14.06 -1.51 12.30
C SER A 437 13.34 -0.51 13.23
N ILE A 438 12.05 -0.74 13.47
CA ILE A 438 11.15 0.21 14.14
C ILE A 438 11.27 0.25 15.68
N SER A 439 11.96 -0.71 16.32
CA SER A 439 12.33 -0.68 17.75
C SER A 439 13.84 -0.79 17.97
N PRO A 440 14.40 -0.37 19.13
CA PRO A 440 15.82 -0.47 19.40
C PRO A 440 16.31 -1.92 19.29
N SER A 441 17.11 -2.24 18.29
CA SER A 441 17.44 -3.64 17.99
C SER A 441 18.94 -3.87 17.93
N THR A 442 19.36 -5.04 18.39
CA THR A 442 20.74 -5.53 18.29
C THR A 442 20.77 -6.79 17.44
N GLN A 443 21.43 -6.73 16.28
CA GLN A 443 21.63 -7.90 15.44
C GLN A 443 23.02 -8.48 15.70
N TRP A 444 23.12 -9.76 16.03
CA TRP A 444 24.37 -10.48 16.24
C TRP A 444 24.52 -11.61 15.23
N ILE A 445 25.43 -11.44 14.27
CA ILE A 445 25.65 -12.35 13.14
C ILE A 445 27.09 -12.89 13.20
N PRO A 446 27.39 -13.83 14.11
CA PRO A 446 28.73 -14.42 14.17
C PRO A 446 28.97 -15.42 13.04
N SER A 447 30.12 -15.32 12.39
CA SER A 447 30.58 -16.27 11.37
C SER A 447 31.98 -16.79 11.68
N ALA A 448 32.17 -18.11 11.55
CA ALA A 448 33.46 -18.76 11.75
C ALA A 448 33.83 -19.60 10.52
N HIS A 449 35.04 -19.39 10.01
CA HIS A 449 35.69 -20.10 8.90
C HIS A 449 34.89 -20.16 7.59
N PRO A 450 34.43 -19.03 7.02
CA PRO A 450 33.77 -19.05 5.71
C PRO A 450 34.74 -19.51 4.60
N HIS A 451 34.33 -20.53 3.83
CA HIS A 451 35.17 -21.22 2.83
C HIS A 451 35.05 -20.62 1.41
N ARG A 452 35.82 -21.18 0.46
CA ARG A 452 35.92 -20.73 -0.95
C ARG A 452 34.58 -20.70 -1.69
N GLY A 453 34.16 -19.53 -2.14
CA GLY A 453 32.91 -19.31 -2.87
C GLY A 453 31.70 -19.03 -1.97
N SER A 454 31.91 -18.47 -0.78
CA SER A 454 30.82 -18.04 0.12
C SER A 454 30.50 -16.55 -0.11
N HIS A 455 29.22 -16.25 -0.36
CA HIS A 455 28.70 -14.89 -0.55
C HIS A 455 27.62 -14.62 0.51
N GLN A 456 27.90 -13.72 1.46
CA GLN A 456 26.99 -13.41 2.58
C GLN A 456 26.82 -11.90 2.73
N PRO A 457 26.06 -11.25 1.83
CA PRO A 457 25.80 -9.82 1.90
C PRO A 457 24.86 -9.54 3.07
N THR A 458 25.14 -8.48 3.82
CA THR A 458 24.23 -7.95 4.84
C THR A 458 23.77 -6.58 4.40
N HIS A 459 22.47 -6.42 4.16
CA HIS A 459 21.83 -5.17 3.79
C HIS A 459 20.96 -4.68 4.94
N THR A 460 21.01 -3.38 5.23
CA THR A 460 20.15 -2.74 6.22
C THR A 460 19.61 -1.44 5.66
N GLU A 461 18.32 -1.37 5.38
CA GLU A 461 17.63 -0.17 4.85
C GLU A 461 16.81 0.47 5.96
N ASP A 462 16.82 1.80 5.99
CA ASP A 462 15.89 2.62 6.78
C ASP A 462 15.74 2.21 8.26
N PRO A 463 16.82 2.05 9.06
CA PRO A 463 16.65 1.81 10.49
C PRO A 463 16.05 3.04 11.20
N ILE A 464 14.75 2.97 11.49
CA ILE A 464 13.93 4.07 12.04
C ILE A 464 14.15 4.26 13.57
N SER A 465 14.55 3.23 14.31
CA SER A 465 14.92 3.28 15.75
C SER A 465 16.42 3.00 15.99
N PRO A 466 16.99 3.30 17.18
CA PRO A 466 18.40 3.06 17.47
C PRO A 466 18.84 1.61 17.17
N PHE A 467 19.76 1.45 16.23
CA PHE A 467 20.13 0.14 15.69
C PHE A 467 21.58 -0.21 16.02
N THR A 468 21.82 -1.42 16.53
CA THR A 468 23.18 -1.94 16.77
C THR A 468 23.44 -3.21 15.98
N GLN A 469 24.39 -3.19 15.06
CA GLN A 469 24.83 -4.38 14.34
C GLN A 469 26.14 -4.91 14.89
N ARG A 470 26.22 -6.23 15.12
CA ARG A 470 27.42 -6.93 15.59
C ARG A 470 27.71 -8.12 14.70
N ILE A 471 28.71 -8.02 13.84
CA ILE A 471 29.04 -9.04 12.83
C ILE A 471 30.48 -9.52 13.05
N PRO A 472 30.75 -10.38 14.06
CA PRO A 472 32.09 -10.91 14.27
C PRO A 472 32.41 -12.02 13.26
N SER A 473 33.60 -11.96 12.65
CA SER A 473 34.10 -12.98 11.73
C SER A 473 35.47 -13.52 12.17
N ALA A 474 35.66 -14.84 12.10
CA ALA A 474 36.94 -15.48 12.41
C ALA A 474 37.40 -16.38 11.25
N HIS A 475 38.65 -16.20 10.82
CA HIS A 475 39.36 -16.98 9.79
C HIS A 475 38.65 -17.02 8.41
N PRO A 476 38.24 -15.90 7.80
CA PRO A 476 37.69 -15.93 6.46
C PRO A 476 38.75 -16.32 5.40
N HIS A 477 38.42 -17.30 4.56
CA HIS A 477 39.34 -17.90 3.57
C HIS A 477 39.18 -17.32 2.15
N SER A 478 40.01 -17.81 1.22
CA SER A 478 40.07 -17.35 -0.17
C SER A 478 38.74 -17.50 -0.92
N GLY A 479 38.24 -16.40 -1.49
CA GLY A 479 36.96 -16.36 -2.21
C GLY A 479 35.73 -16.21 -1.30
N SER A 480 35.89 -15.63 -0.10
CA SER A 480 34.77 -15.19 0.75
C SER A 480 34.45 -13.72 0.47
N HIS A 481 33.16 -13.44 0.21
CA HIS A 481 32.66 -12.10 -0.10
C HIS A 481 31.51 -11.76 0.86
N GLN A 482 31.72 -10.83 1.78
CA GLN A 482 30.75 -10.46 2.82
C GLN A 482 30.58 -8.94 2.86
N PRO A 483 29.87 -8.35 1.88
CA PRO A 483 29.61 -6.92 1.86
C PRO A 483 28.58 -6.56 2.93
N ILE A 484 28.78 -5.43 3.60
CA ILE A 484 27.86 -4.89 4.61
C ILE A 484 27.43 -3.50 4.13
N HIS A 485 26.15 -3.34 3.87
CA HIS A 485 25.56 -2.10 3.37
C HIS A 485 24.50 -1.62 4.35
N THR A 486 24.52 -0.32 4.63
CA THR A 486 23.49 0.35 5.39
C THR A 486 23.10 1.64 4.67
N GLU A 487 21.81 1.77 4.35
CA GLU A 487 21.26 2.90 3.62
C GLU A 487 20.28 3.65 4.52
N ASP A 488 20.29 4.98 4.43
CA ASP A 488 19.34 5.89 5.05
C ASP A 488 19.07 5.65 6.56
N PRO A 489 20.06 5.53 7.46
CA PRO A 489 19.79 5.37 8.88
C PRO A 489 19.19 6.64 9.49
N ILE A 490 17.88 6.60 9.73
CA ILE A 490 17.08 7.70 10.29
C ILE A 490 17.36 7.91 11.79
N SER A 491 17.71 6.85 12.53
CA SER A 491 18.08 6.89 13.97
C SER A 491 19.56 6.56 14.24
N PRO A 492 20.10 6.83 15.45
CA PRO A 492 21.50 6.55 15.76
C PRO A 492 21.88 5.08 15.50
N SER A 493 22.85 4.86 14.62
CA SER A 493 23.31 3.53 14.22
C SER A 493 24.68 3.22 14.82
N THR A 494 24.87 1.99 15.33
CA THR A 494 26.15 1.52 15.85
C THR A 494 26.53 0.18 15.22
N GLN A 495 27.61 0.15 14.45
CA GLN A 495 28.14 -1.09 13.87
C GLN A 495 29.42 -1.54 14.59
N ARG A 496 29.49 -2.81 14.94
CA ARG A 496 30.67 -3.46 15.53
C ARG A 496 31.03 -4.72 14.74
N ILE A 497 32.06 -4.63 13.93
CA ILE A 497 32.41 -5.68 12.94
C ILE A 497 33.85 -6.16 13.21
N PRO A 498 34.09 -6.96 14.26
CA PRO A 498 35.43 -7.46 14.56
C PRO A 498 35.81 -8.62 13.62
N SER A 499 37.04 -8.61 13.10
CA SER A 499 37.57 -9.69 12.26
C SER A 499 38.90 -10.23 12.80
N ALA A 500 39.08 -11.55 12.80
CA ALA A 500 40.32 -12.21 13.22
C ALA A 500 40.86 -13.14 12.12
N TYR A 501 42.14 -13.02 11.80
CA TYR A 501 42.88 -13.83 10.83
C TYR A 501 42.27 -13.89 9.41
N PRO A 502 41.90 -12.77 8.76
CA PRO A 502 41.44 -12.83 7.37
C PRO A 502 42.56 -13.21 6.40
N HIS A 503 42.31 -14.18 5.53
CA HIS A 503 43.29 -14.76 4.60
C HIS A 503 43.21 -14.16 3.18
N SER A 504 44.15 -14.58 2.33
CA SER A 504 44.25 -14.19 0.91
C SER A 504 42.96 -14.42 0.14
N GLY A 505 42.42 -13.39 -0.51
CA GLY A 505 41.18 -13.43 -1.29
C GLY A 505 39.90 -13.26 -0.47
N SER A 506 39.97 -12.70 0.74
CA SER A 506 38.80 -12.26 1.53
C SER A 506 38.43 -10.81 1.16
N HIS A 507 37.15 -10.58 0.84
CA HIS A 507 36.60 -9.29 0.45
C HIS A 507 35.41 -8.94 1.36
N GLN A 508 35.55 -7.90 2.18
CA GLN A 508 34.50 -7.46 3.11
C GLN A 508 34.34 -5.94 3.05
N PRO A 509 33.71 -5.39 1.99
CA PRO A 509 33.43 -3.97 1.91
C PRO A 509 32.33 -3.57 2.91
N ILE A 510 32.46 -2.39 3.50
CA ILE A 510 31.48 -1.80 4.40
C ILE A 510 31.07 -0.45 3.81
N HIS A 511 29.79 -0.30 3.47
CA HIS A 511 29.22 0.91 2.89
C HIS A 511 28.13 1.47 3.80
N THR A 512 28.12 2.78 3.97
CA THR A 512 27.03 3.50 4.65
C THR A 512 26.66 4.73 3.83
N ALA A 513 25.42 4.78 3.34
CA ALA A 513 24.89 5.89 2.56
C ALA A 513 23.94 6.74 3.41
N ASP A 514 23.97 8.05 3.20
CA ASP A 514 22.95 9.00 3.65
C ASP A 514 22.56 8.92 5.15
N PRO A 515 23.51 8.82 6.11
CA PRO A 515 23.13 8.76 7.52
C PRO A 515 22.55 10.08 8.03
N ILE A 516 21.24 10.09 8.25
CA ILE A 516 20.46 11.21 8.78
C ILE A 516 20.77 11.46 10.27
N SER A 517 21.06 10.41 11.04
CA SER A 517 21.39 10.45 12.48
C SER A 517 22.86 10.06 12.78
N PRO A 518 23.40 10.36 13.99
CA PRO A 518 24.80 10.06 14.31
C PRO A 518 25.16 8.57 14.17
N SER A 519 26.18 8.27 13.38
CA SER A 519 26.67 6.91 13.16
C SER A 519 27.95 6.63 13.96
N LYS A 520 28.06 5.41 14.53
CA LYS A 520 29.27 4.95 15.24
C LYS A 520 29.73 3.60 14.69
N GLN A 521 30.92 3.54 14.13
CA GLN A 521 31.51 2.29 13.63
C GLN A 521 32.74 1.90 14.44
N ARG A 522 32.81 0.62 14.84
CA ARG A 522 33.97 0.04 15.53
C ARG A 522 34.37 -1.27 14.87
N ILE A 523 35.46 -1.25 14.10
CA ILE A 523 35.84 -2.32 13.17
C ILE A 523 37.27 -2.79 13.50
N PRO A 524 37.47 -3.56 14.59
CA PRO A 524 38.79 -4.05 14.95
C PRO A 524 39.21 -5.25 14.08
N SER A 525 40.46 -5.28 13.62
CA SER A 525 41.02 -6.41 12.86
C SER A 525 42.30 -6.94 13.52
N ALA A 526 42.46 -8.26 13.56
CA ALA A 526 43.65 -8.91 14.10
C ALA A 526 44.25 -9.89 13.08
N HIS A 527 45.56 -9.77 12.86
CA HIS A 527 46.38 -10.61 11.98
C HIS A 527 45.87 -10.74 10.52
N PRO A 528 45.51 -9.65 9.81
CA PRO A 528 45.14 -9.76 8.40
C PRO A 528 46.33 -10.21 7.54
N HIS A 529 46.09 -11.11 6.58
CA HIS A 529 47.11 -11.72 5.71
C HIS A 529 47.16 -11.07 4.30
N SER A 530 48.14 -11.49 3.49
CA SER A 530 48.33 -11.04 2.11
C SER A 530 47.10 -11.30 1.23
N GLY A 531 46.50 -10.25 0.66
CA GLY A 531 45.32 -10.33 -0.20
C GLY A 531 43.96 -10.20 0.52
N SER A 532 43.91 -9.72 1.77
CA SER A 532 42.65 -9.32 2.42
C SER A 532 42.25 -7.88 2.02
N HIS A 533 41.03 -7.68 1.54
CA HIS A 533 40.50 -6.38 1.11
C HIS A 533 39.25 -6.01 1.93
N GLN A 534 39.33 -4.94 2.72
CA GLN A 534 38.21 -4.46 3.54
C GLN A 534 38.06 -2.93 3.41
N PRO A 535 37.53 -2.44 2.28
CA PRO A 535 37.26 -1.01 2.11
C PRO A 535 36.09 -0.57 2.98
N ILE A 536 36.19 0.64 3.54
CA ILE A 536 35.12 1.27 4.32
C ILE A 536 34.77 2.58 3.63
N GLN A 537 33.51 2.75 3.24
CA GLN A 537 33.02 3.95 2.57
C GLN A 537 31.81 4.51 3.29
N THR A 538 31.78 5.83 3.46
CA THR A 538 30.62 6.57 3.96
C THR A 538 30.32 7.72 3.00
N VAL A 539 29.08 7.82 2.53
CA VAL A 539 28.65 8.78 1.52
C VAL A 539 27.55 9.67 2.12
N ASP A 540 27.61 10.97 1.81
CA ASP A 540 26.59 11.97 2.17
C ASP A 540 26.15 11.99 3.66
N PRO A 541 27.07 11.94 4.66
CA PRO A 541 26.64 11.95 6.05
C PRO A 541 26.08 13.30 6.50
N ILE A 542 24.77 13.33 6.77
CA ILE A 542 24.03 14.49 7.26
C ILE A 542 24.38 14.79 8.74
N SER A 543 24.61 13.75 9.56
CA SER A 543 24.96 13.85 10.98
C SER A 543 26.40 13.40 11.32
N PRO A 544 26.99 13.80 12.48
CA PRO A 544 28.37 13.45 12.82
C PRO A 544 28.63 11.94 12.89
N SER A 545 29.68 11.48 12.21
CA SER A 545 30.09 10.08 12.18
C SER A 545 31.39 9.85 12.97
N LYS A 546 31.41 8.81 13.82
CA LYS A 546 32.59 8.42 14.62
C LYS A 546 33.07 7.01 14.27
N GLN A 547 34.30 6.88 13.80
CA GLN A 547 34.89 5.60 13.41
C GLN A 547 36.10 5.25 14.28
N TRP A 548 36.15 4.02 14.81
CA TRP A 548 37.29 3.48 15.54
C TRP A 548 37.73 2.13 14.95
N ILE A 549 38.86 2.12 14.24
CA ILE A 549 39.28 1.01 13.38
C ILE A 549 40.70 0.57 13.79
N PRO A 550 40.87 -0.16 14.91
CA PRO A 550 42.17 -0.64 15.34
C PRO A 550 42.60 -1.90 14.55
N SER A 551 43.88 -1.99 14.18
CA SER A 551 44.46 -3.16 13.52
C SER A 551 45.66 -3.70 14.29
N ALA A 552 45.78 -5.02 14.46
CA ALA A 552 46.91 -5.66 15.13
C ALA A 552 47.59 -6.66 14.20
N HIS A 553 48.92 -6.60 14.09
CA HIS A 553 49.77 -7.50 13.31
C HIS A 553 49.37 -7.67 11.82
N PRO A 554 49.10 -6.60 11.05
CA PRO A 554 48.80 -6.74 9.62
C PRO A 554 50.03 -7.24 8.83
N ASN A 555 49.81 -8.19 7.92
CA ASN A 555 50.85 -8.77 7.07
C ASN A 555 50.97 -8.06 5.70
N SER A 556 52.04 -8.36 4.97
CA SER A 556 52.30 -7.82 3.62
C SER A 556 51.14 -8.09 2.65
N GLY A 557 50.57 -7.05 2.04
CA GLY A 557 49.49 -7.15 1.06
C GLY A 557 48.06 -7.09 1.61
N SER A 558 47.85 -6.66 2.86
CA SER A 558 46.50 -6.32 3.36
C SER A 558 46.09 -4.89 2.94
N HIS A 559 44.88 -4.71 2.42
CA HIS A 559 44.35 -3.42 1.96
C HIS A 559 43.05 -3.05 2.69
N GLN A 560 43.06 -1.94 3.43
CA GLN A 560 41.88 -1.43 4.15
C GLN A 560 41.74 0.09 3.95
N PRO A 561 41.33 0.54 2.75
CA PRO A 561 41.10 1.96 2.49
C PRO A 561 39.85 2.45 3.22
N ILE A 562 39.88 3.70 3.68
CA ILE A 562 38.76 4.40 4.28
C ILE A 562 38.46 5.63 3.42
N LEU A 563 37.22 5.74 2.94
CA LEU A 563 36.74 6.85 2.12
C LEU A 563 35.50 7.48 2.76
N THR A 564 35.48 8.81 2.84
CA THR A 564 34.28 9.58 3.20
C THR A 564 34.03 10.61 2.11
N VAL A 565 32.84 10.61 1.52
CA VAL A 565 32.45 11.46 0.40
C VAL A 565 31.36 12.42 0.85
N ASP A 566 31.46 13.69 0.44
CA ASP A 566 30.44 14.74 0.64
C ASP A 566 29.91 14.90 2.08
N PRO A 567 30.77 14.92 3.14
CA PRO A 567 30.27 15.03 4.50
C PRO A 567 29.70 16.42 4.82
N ILE A 568 28.41 16.46 5.17
CA ILE A 568 27.70 17.66 5.65
C ILE A 568 28.13 18.01 7.08
N SER A 569 28.30 17.00 7.94
CA SER A 569 28.69 17.14 9.36
C SER A 569 30.12 16.66 9.67
N PRO A 570 30.79 17.17 10.73
CA PRO A 570 32.14 16.75 11.10
C PRO A 570 32.25 15.25 11.41
N SER A 571 33.28 14.60 10.86
CA SER A 571 33.61 13.19 11.14
C SER A 571 34.88 13.05 11.99
N THR A 572 34.88 12.11 12.93
CA THR A 572 36.05 11.79 13.76
C THR A 572 36.49 10.35 13.53
N GLN A 573 37.76 10.16 13.15
CA GLN A 573 38.35 8.84 12.93
C GLN A 573 39.51 8.58 13.90
N ARG A 574 39.58 7.35 14.45
CA ARG A 574 40.69 6.88 15.29
C ARG A 574 41.17 5.52 14.80
N ILE A 575 42.40 5.46 14.28
CA ILE A 575 42.91 4.29 13.55
C ILE A 575 44.29 3.89 14.11
N PRO A 576 44.37 3.17 15.24
CA PRO A 576 45.64 2.69 15.77
C PRO A 576 46.05 1.35 15.12
N SER A 577 47.31 1.24 14.69
CA SER A 577 47.88 -0.01 14.15
C SER A 577 49.04 -0.49 15.03
N ALA A 578 49.03 -1.77 15.42
CA ALA A 578 50.06 -2.38 16.27
C ALA A 578 50.87 -3.41 15.47
N HIS A 579 52.20 -3.29 15.50
CA HIS A 579 53.15 -4.24 14.88
C HIS A 579 52.89 -4.60 13.39
N PRO A 580 52.75 -3.61 12.48
CA PRO A 580 52.57 -3.88 11.06
C PRO A 580 53.82 -4.48 10.41
N ASN A 581 53.65 -5.49 9.56
CA ASN A 581 54.69 -6.01 8.67
C ASN A 581 54.81 -5.15 7.39
N SER A 582 55.92 -5.25 6.67
CA SER A 582 56.17 -4.46 5.46
C SER A 582 55.14 -4.72 4.35
N GLY A 583 54.56 -3.66 3.78
CA GLY A 583 53.66 -3.74 2.61
C GLY A 583 52.15 -3.84 2.90
N SER A 584 51.68 -3.53 4.12
CA SER A 584 50.26 -3.31 4.40
C SER A 584 49.84 -1.86 4.10
N HIS A 585 48.68 -1.66 3.45
CA HIS A 585 48.19 -0.32 3.04
C HIS A 585 46.81 -0.01 3.67
N GLN A 586 46.72 1.13 4.36
CA GLN A 586 45.50 1.66 4.98
C GLN A 586 45.32 3.16 4.67
N PRO A 587 45.07 3.55 3.41
CA PRO A 587 44.90 4.95 3.04
C PRO A 587 43.57 5.51 3.56
N ILE A 588 43.57 6.82 3.86
CA ILE A 588 42.39 7.56 4.34
C ILE A 588 42.16 8.72 3.39
N HIS A 589 40.96 8.77 2.81
CA HIS A 589 40.53 9.81 1.88
C HIS A 589 39.23 10.43 2.37
N ILE A 590 39.18 11.76 2.31
CA ILE A 590 37.96 12.53 2.52
C ILE A 590 37.82 13.44 1.30
N GLU A 591 36.74 13.26 0.57
CA GLU A 591 36.41 13.98 -0.66
C GLU A 591 35.29 14.99 -0.36
N ASP A 592 35.45 16.20 -0.88
CA ASP A 592 34.47 17.29 -0.88
C ASP A 592 33.79 17.60 0.48
N PRO A 593 34.54 17.82 1.58
CA PRO A 593 33.94 18.09 2.88
C PRO A 593 33.31 19.48 2.99
N ILE A 594 32.06 19.54 3.45
CA ILE A 594 31.38 20.81 3.78
C ILE A 594 31.85 21.36 5.14
N SER A 595 32.29 20.49 6.06
CA SER A 595 32.76 20.84 7.43
C SER A 595 34.12 20.20 7.78
N PRO A 596 34.98 20.85 8.60
CA PRO A 596 36.31 20.33 8.94
C PRO A 596 36.24 19.04 9.80
N SER A 597 37.04 18.05 9.45
CA SER A 597 37.15 16.74 10.12
C SER A 597 38.41 16.65 10.98
N THR A 598 38.39 15.82 12.03
CA THR A 598 39.56 15.62 12.91
C THR A 598 39.93 14.14 12.97
N ASN A 599 41.22 13.85 12.77
CA ASN A 599 41.74 12.49 12.80
C ASN A 599 42.82 12.36 13.89
N GLY A 600 42.75 11.28 14.67
CA GLY A 600 43.69 11.01 15.76
C GLY A 600 44.82 10.04 15.38
N SER A 601 45.15 9.87 14.09
CA SER A 601 46.13 8.88 13.60
C SER A 601 47.56 9.40 13.47
N HIS A 602 48.55 8.51 13.61
CA HIS A 602 49.97 8.75 13.32
C HIS A 602 50.36 8.53 11.83
N GLN A 603 49.42 8.60 10.87
CA GLN A 603 49.68 8.40 9.43
C GLN A 603 49.11 9.54 8.57
N PRO A 604 49.66 9.79 7.36
CA PRO A 604 49.28 10.93 6.51
C PRO A 604 47.86 10.78 5.95
N ILE A 605 47.16 11.91 5.83
CA ILE A 605 45.80 12.02 5.28
C ILE A 605 45.89 12.82 3.97
N HIS A 606 45.14 12.42 2.95
CA HIS A 606 44.93 13.22 1.75
C HIS A 606 43.50 13.79 1.75
N THR A 607 43.38 15.12 1.85
CA THR A 607 42.13 15.87 1.70
C THR A 607 42.19 16.65 0.38
N GLU A 608 41.17 16.53 -0.46
CA GLU A 608 41.00 17.45 -1.61
C GLU A 608 40.08 18.61 -1.16
N ASP A 609 40.57 19.85 -1.26
CA ASP A 609 39.88 21.06 -0.77
C ASP A 609 38.74 21.48 -1.70
N PRO A 610 37.60 21.99 -1.18
CA PRO A 610 36.50 22.48 -2.00
C PRO A 610 36.84 23.78 -2.73
N ILE A 611 36.37 23.88 -3.97
CA ILE A 611 36.57 24.97 -4.93
C ILE A 611 36.26 26.34 -4.31
N SER A 612 37.30 27.17 -4.16
CA SER A 612 37.16 28.59 -3.88
C SER A 612 36.72 29.35 -5.13
N LEU A 613 35.47 29.81 -5.20
CA LEU A 613 35.08 30.89 -6.09
C LEU A 613 35.01 32.19 -5.27
N SER A 614 36.09 32.96 -5.33
CA SER A 614 36.14 34.35 -4.90
C SER A 614 35.53 35.28 -5.96
N SER A 615 34.69 36.21 -5.49
CA SER A 615 34.20 37.47 -6.10
C SER A 615 33.52 37.42 -7.47
#